data_AF-D2JWT6-F1
#
_entry.id   AF-D2JWT6-F1
#
_cell.length_a   1.000
_cell.length_b   1.000
_cell.length_c   1.000
_cell.angle_alpha   90.00
_cell.angle_beta   90.00
_cell.angle_gamma   90.00
#
_symmetry.space_group_name_H-M   'P 1'
#
loop_
_entity.id
_entity.type
_entity.pdbx_description
1 polymer ?
#
loop_
_entity_poly.entity_id
_entity_poly.type
_entity_poly.pdbx_seq_one_letter_code
_entity_poly.pdbx_strand_id
1 'polypeptide(L)'
;MDQIHSLKHQIASLLESIDDFASKYAELATYNAPIIDWHHSGDYRQTAIKGLKRFRSSVEKEKNYLQAIASTHVPPRDLPTNAPHLLAVWEEVTRAEWPIGCISQVLECPDGTQVKVDVVAKGGDEWIKVNTIKESRLMAEFREQDAYCNFDCSDGEEEASDQGFGRDQLTNSAIEQVALLMKAAQSYRRLPHLPTPKVRYVLNRMEENPEKGYPDPRIKETLNAIRLLGAELVLASDTRQTPSHIRPPPTEPTARILLDLSVVVALCCDSTHFALPKSSEELEARFRPLQLDQDGQTTLAPHIPVTKDLCAQLQWETQHPLIQEIQERLSSFGASPEFWVTEEVKNRLPRIAEIIGGEDEQRRARAMFTGEEDFWAGSRWKGREGVLRNMRVQVIAADGWEKIDLQELSQSPFRQGFANVCEMMLAIVEKQASACTLPTPPPPPKTNKSTGNRAARRPQPGVTLASRLPSAHTLRTFLAGLKHGMTVLTNNRGAVGKVTREMGMSEGIAYGQEDAKSKAVVWVVNPSSLSEWRRREVEKKNQVFLEANGDHPGSFHRYIGFQLVDVGNADRTQDFAPGLTAISDHHLLHTSKPSPAQHTPSQDLNPLTVKRLK
;
A
#
# COMPACT_ATOMS: atom_id res chain seq x y z
N MET A 1 29.01 21.07 35.21
CA MET A 1 27.69 21.67 34.91
C MET A 1 27.56 22.11 33.45
N ASP A 2 28.60 22.70 32.84
CA ASP A 2 28.53 23.18 31.44
C ASP A 2 28.28 22.08 30.41
N GLN A 3 28.88 20.90 30.59
CA GLN A 3 28.60 19.73 29.75
C GLN A 3 27.12 19.31 29.77
N ILE A 4 26.46 19.39 30.94
CA ILE A 4 25.03 19.06 31.08
C ILE A 4 24.17 20.10 30.37
N HIS A 5 24.53 21.39 30.48
CA HIS A 5 23.82 22.47 29.77
C HIS A 5 23.96 22.35 28.25
N SER A 6 25.17 22.03 27.76
CA SER A 6 25.42 21.77 26.35
C SER A 6 24.61 20.58 25.83
N LEU A 7 24.65 19.43 26.54
CA LEU A 7 23.87 18.24 26.19
C LEU A 7 22.36 18.50 26.21
N LYS A 8 21.85 19.28 27.17
CA LYS A 8 20.44 19.68 27.22
C LYS A 8 20.05 20.47 25.98
N HIS A 9 20.89 21.41 25.54
CA HIS A 9 20.64 22.17 24.31
C HIS A 9 20.65 21.26 23.07
N GLN A 10 21.62 20.35 22.97
CA GLN A 10 21.72 19.39 21.87
C GLN A 10 20.49 18.47 21.81
N ILE A 11 20.03 17.94 22.95
CA ILE A 11 18.83 17.09 23.00
C ILE A 11 17.55 17.88 22.71
N ALA A 12 17.46 19.14 23.12
CA ALA A 12 16.32 20.00 22.77
C ALA A 12 16.27 20.26 21.25
N SER A 13 17.41 20.60 20.65
CA SER A 13 17.53 20.78 19.19
C SER A 13 17.26 19.49 18.42
N LEU A 14 17.68 18.34 18.96
CA LEU A 14 17.37 17.02 18.41
C LEU A 14 15.85 16.77 18.37
N LEU A 15 15.12 17.05 19.45
CA LEU A 15 13.67 16.88 19.47
C LEU A 15 12.96 17.79 18.46
N GLU A 16 13.41 19.04 18.33
CA GLU A 16 12.87 19.97 17.34
C GLU A 16 13.13 19.46 15.91
N SER A 17 14.33 18.96 15.64
CA SER A 17 14.67 18.35 14.35
C SER A 17 13.81 17.11 14.05
N ILE A 18 13.53 16.27 15.05
CA ILE A 18 12.64 15.11 14.90
C ILE A 18 11.21 15.54 14.58
N ASP A 19 10.70 16.56 15.27
CA ASP A 19 9.35 17.07 15.07
C ASP A 19 9.20 17.79 13.71
N ASP A 20 10.23 18.50 13.26
CA ASP A 20 10.30 19.08 11.90
C ASP A 20 10.31 17.99 10.83
N PHE A 21 11.12 16.94 11.02
CA PHE A 21 11.15 15.79 10.12
C PHE A 21 9.82 15.05 10.08
N ALA A 22 9.22 14.79 11.24
CA ALA A 22 7.95 14.08 11.34
C ALA A 22 6.80 14.83 10.66
N SER A 23 6.82 16.16 10.66
CA SER A 23 5.76 16.99 10.09
C SER A 23 5.95 17.30 8.60
N LYS A 24 7.19 17.54 8.14
CA LYS A 24 7.46 17.98 6.77
C LYS A 24 7.98 16.89 5.83
N TYR A 25 8.73 15.93 6.36
CA TYR A 25 9.53 15.02 5.53
C TYR A 25 9.16 13.54 5.69
N ALA A 26 8.49 13.15 6.78
CA ALA A 26 8.20 11.74 7.04
C ALA A 26 7.36 11.08 5.94
N GLU A 27 6.37 11.78 5.38
CA GLU A 27 5.60 11.25 4.25
C GLU A 27 6.46 11.10 2.99
N LEU A 28 7.35 12.06 2.73
CA LEU A 28 8.27 12.01 1.58
C LEU A 28 9.34 10.93 1.72
N ALA A 29 9.71 10.59 2.96
CA ALA A 29 10.66 9.53 3.29
C ALA A 29 10.03 8.12 3.32
N THR A 30 8.72 8.01 3.08
CA THR A 30 8.03 6.71 2.95
C THR A 30 7.88 6.27 1.50
N TYR A 31 7.88 4.96 1.28
CA TYR A 31 7.70 4.40 -0.05
C TYR A 31 6.26 4.58 -0.55
N ASN A 32 6.09 4.94 -1.81
CA ASN A 32 4.82 5.02 -2.50
C ASN A 32 4.85 4.09 -3.72
N ALA A 33 3.91 3.14 -3.82
CA ALA A 33 3.85 2.27 -4.98
C ALA A 33 3.46 3.05 -6.25
N PRO A 34 3.91 2.61 -7.44
CA PRO A 34 3.42 3.11 -8.71
C PRO A 34 2.01 2.57 -9.00
N ILE A 35 1.06 2.82 -8.11
CA ILE A 35 -0.36 2.43 -8.23
C ILE A 35 -1.22 3.69 -8.17
N ILE A 36 -2.16 3.80 -9.10
CA ILE A 36 -3.18 4.85 -9.10
C ILE A 36 -4.45 4.26 -8.47
N ASP A 37 -4.98 4.90 -7.43
CA ASP A 37 -6.32 4.66 -6.90
C ASP A 37 -6.83 6.00 -6.37
N TRP A 38 -7.89 6.53 -6.98
CA TRP A 38 -8.43 7.84 -6.58
C TRP A 38 -9.05 7.79 -5.17
N HIS A 39 -9.79 6.71 -4.88
CA HIS A 39 -10.55 6.58 -3.63
C HIS A 39 -9.65 6.17 -2.46
N HIS A 40 -8.59 5.41 -2.73
CA HIS A 40 -7.72 4.82 -1.71
C HIS A 40 -6.24 5.01 -2.01
N SER A 41 -5.85 6.19 -2.48
CA SER A 41 -4.45 6.56 -2.77
C SER A 41 -3.48 6.25 -1.62
N GLY A 42 -3.96 6.31 -0.38
CA GLY A 42 -3.16 6.06 0.82
C GLY A 42 -2.93 4.60 1.20
N ASP A 43 -3.54 3.64 0.52
CA ASP A 43 -3.46 2.21 0.89
C ASP A 43 -2.25 1.49 0.28
N TYR A 44 -1.68 2.07 -0.78
CA TYR A 44 -0.58 1.49 -1.55
C TYR A 44 0.79 2.11 -1.20
N ARG A 45 0.87 2.78 -0.05
CA ARG A 45 2.10 3.37 0.49
C ARG A 45 2.52 2.68 1.78
N GLN A 46 3.79 2.86 2.12
CA GLN A 46 4.29 2.53 3.44
C GLN A 46 3.53 3.37 4.49
N THR A 47 3.03 2.70 5.53
CA THR A 47 2.09 3.32 6.49
C THR A 47 2.75 4.39 7.35
N ALA A 48 3.97 4.14 7.81
CA ALA A 48 4.81 5.06 8.56
C ALA A 48 6.23 4.50 8.66
N ILE A 49 7.17 5.36 9.05
CA ILE A 49 8.52 4.93 9.46
C ILE A 49 8.39 4.23 10.82
N LYS A 50 8.64 2.91 10.84
CA LYS A 50 8.50 2.11 12.05
C LYS A 50 9.51 2.57 13.09
N GLY A 51 9.05 2.94 14.29
CA GLY A 51 9.94 3.31 15.39
C GLY A 51 10.18 4.80 15.58
N LEU A 52 9.82 5.64 14.60
CA LEU A 52 9.99 7.11 14.71
C LEU A 52 9.35 7.68 15.99
N LYS A 53 8.08 7.32 16.25
CA LYS A 53 7.37 7.75 17.48
C LYS A 53 8.04 7.24 18.75
N ARG A 54 8.53 5.99 18.76
CA ARG A 54 9.22 5.39 19.92
C ARG A 54 10.57 6.05 20.15
N PHE A 55 11.32 6.34 19.08
CA PHE A 55 12.59 7.03 19.13
C PHE A 55 12.42 8.44 19.72
N ARG A 56 11.44 9.21 19.22
CA ARG A 56 11.07 10.51 19.78
C ARG A 56 10.79 10.42 21.29
N SER A 57 9.99 9.45 21.74
CA SER A 57 9.72 9.25 23.17
C SER A 57 10.97 8.90 23.97
N SER A 58 11.94 8.18 23.39
CA SER A 58 13.23 7.91 24.04
C SER A 58 14.06 9.18 24.20
N VAL A 59 14.11 10.05 23.18
CA VAL A 59 14.79 11.35 23.28
C VAL A 59 14.12 12.26 24.32
N GLU A 60 12.79 12.25 24.39
CA GLU A 60 12.03 13.01 25.39
C GLU A 60 12.31 12.53 26.82
N LYS A 61 12.43 11.23 27.04
CA LYS A 61 12.86 10.66 28.33
C LYS A 61 14.28 11.12 28.70
N GLU A 62 15.20 11.12 27.75
CA GLU A 62 16.58 11.58 27.98
C GLU A 62 16.60 13.08 28.33
N LYS A 63 15.79 13.90 27.65
CA LYS A 63 15.63 15.33 27.99
C LYS A 63 15.17 15.52 29.44
N ASN A 64 14.13 14.79 29.85
CA ASN A 64 13.57 14.88 31.20
C ASN A 64 14.58 14.41 32.25
N TYR A 65 15.35 13.37 31.94
CA TYR A 65 16.43 12.88 32.80
C TYR A 65 17.53 13.94 33.00
N LEU A 66 18.02 14.55 31.92
CA LEU A 66 19.03 15.62 31.99
C LEU A 66 18.49 16.86 32.72
N GLN A 67 17.21 17.18 32.56
CA GLN A 67 16.56 18.27 33.31
C GLN A 67 16.49 17.98 34.81
N ALA A 68 16.16 16.73 35.19
CA ALA A 68 16.15 16.32 36.59
C ALA A 68 17.54 16.45 37.23
N ILE A 69 18.60 15.98 36.55
CA ILE A 69 19.98 16.13 37.04
C ILE A 69 20.40 17.61 37.12
N ALA A 70 20.04 18.42 36.12
CA ALA A 70 20.36 19.84 36.16
C ALA A 70 19.70 20.55 37.36
N SER A 71 18.51 20.11 37.77
CA SER A 71 17.77 20.68 38.89
C SER A 71 18.33 20.31 40.27
N THR A 72 19.07 19.22 40.41
CA THR A 72 19.66 18.83 41.70
C THR A 72 20.90 19.66 42.04
N HIS A 73 21.47 20.41 41.09
CA HIS A 73 22.68 21.23 41.23
C HIS A 73 23.93 20.49 41.77
N VAL A 74 23.88 19.17 41.91
CA VAL A 74 25.00 18.31 42.32
C VAL A 74 25.61 17.69 41.06
N PRO A 75 26.88 17.98 40.73
CA PRO A 75 27.52 17.38 39.58
C PRO A 75 27.74 15.88 39.83
N PRO A 76 27.18 14.98 39.01
CA PRO A 76 27.47 13.56 39.13
C PRO A 76 28.93 13.27 38.76
N ARG A 77 29.55 12.29 39.44
CA ARG A 77 30.94 11.87 39.16
C ARG A 77 31.10 11.32 37.74
N ASP A 78 30.12 10.52 37.32
CA ASP A 78 29.96 10.05 35.94
C ASP A 78 28.53 10.37 35.51
N LEU A 79 28.35 10.87 34.28
CA LEU A 79 27.03 11.15 33.72
C LEU A 79 26.62 9.96 32.82
N PRO A 80 25.81 9.01 33.33
CA PRO A 80 25.30 7.93 32.49
C PRO A 80 24.21 8.49 31.57
N THR A 81 24.59 8.84 30.34
CA THR A 81 23.68 9.42 29.35
C THR A 81 23.72 8.64 28.04
N ASN A 82 22.54 8.47 27.43
CA ASN A 82 22.41 7.88 26.09
C ASN A 82 22.47 8.93 24.98
N ALA A 83 22.60 10.23 25.33
CA ALA A 83 22.57 11.34 24.38
C ALA A 83 23.55 11.18 23.21
N PRO A 84 24.81 10.74 23.39
CA PRO A 84 25.73 10.56 22.27
C PRO A 84 25.25 9.53 21.24
N HIS A 85 24.61 8.44 21.68
CA HIS A 85 24.04 7.44 20.79
C HIS A 85 22.81 7.96 20.07
N LEU A 86 21.91 8.66 20.77
CA LEU A 86 20.69 9.22 20.16
C LEU A 86 21.02 10.27 19.09
N LEU A 87 22.00 11.13 19.35
CA LEU A 87 22.47 12.12 18.38
C LEU A 87 23.07 11.44 17.14
N ALA A 88 23.90 10.42 17.34
CA ALA A 88 24.52 9.68 16.25
C ALA A 88 23.49 8.93 15.38
N VAL A 89 22.52 8.26 16.00
CA VAL A 89 21.43 7.59 15.27
C VAL A 89 20.62 8.60 14.45
N TRP A 90 20.31 9.77 15.01
CA TRP A 90 19.56 10.78 14.27
C TRP A 90 20.35 11.37 13.11
N GLU A 91 21.66 11.57 13.30
CA GLU A 91 22.53 11.98 12.20
C GLU A 91 22.45 10.98 11.03
N GLU A 92 22.51 9.67 11.32
CA GLU A 92 22.34 8.63 10.28
C GLU A 92 20.95 8.67 9.64
N VAL A 93 19.89 8.96 10.40
CA VAL A 93 18.54 9.12 9.83
C VAL A 93 18.50 10.28 8.84
N THR A 94 19.12 11.42 9.16
CA THR A 94 19.16 12.59 8.27
C THR A 94 20.01 12.37 7.03
N ARG A 95 20.97 11.44 7.10
CA ARG A 95 21.89 11.09 6.00
C ARG A 95 21.48 9.84 5.23
N ALA A 96 20.41 9.16 5.63
CA ALA A 96 19.95 7.93 5.00
C ALA A 96 19.27 8.19 3.64
N GLU A 97 19.52 7.31 2.67
CA GLU A 97 18.74 7.30 1.42
C GLU A 97 17.28 6.91 1.70
N TRP A 98 16.35 7.64 1.09
CA TRP A 98 14.91 7.34 1.17
C TRP A 98 14.56 6.24 0.15
N PRO A 99 13.61 5.34 0.47
CA PRO A 99 12.72 5.35 1.65
C PRO A 99 13.34 4.80 2.94
N ILE A 100 12.87 5.29 4.10
CA ILE A 100 13.28 4.81 5.43
C ILE A 100 12.27 3.78 5.95
N GLY A 101 12.69 2.53 6.14
CA GLY A 101 11.82 1.46 6.63
C GLY A 101 11.56 1.56 8.14
N CYS A 102 12.63 1.62 8.94
CA CYS A 102 12.53 1.68 10.39
C CYS A 102 13.70 2.41 11.06
N ILE A 103 13.46 2.85 12.31
CA ILE A 103 14.41 3.52 13.20
C ILE A 103 14.40 2.81 14.56
N SER A 104 15.58 2.43 15.03
CA SER A 104 15.84 1.83 16.33
C SER A 104 14.90 0.66 16.64
N GLN A 105 14.85 -0.34 15.76
CA GLN A 105 14.00 -1.51 15.90
C GLN A 105 14.81 -2.79 16.08
N VAL A 106 14.21 -3.73 16.81
CA VAL A 106 14.67 -5.11 16.86
C VAL A 106 13.98 -5.86 15.74
N LEU A 107 14.79 -6.42 14.83
CA LEU A 107 14.33 -7.27 13.74
C LEU A 107 14.42 -8.72 14.19
N GLU A 108 13.34 -9.47 13.98
CA GLU A 108 13.28 -10.91 14.24
C GLU A 108 13.53 -11.64 12.93
N CYS A 109 14.55 -12.48 12.91
CA CYS A 109 14.85 -13.33 11.77
C CYS A 109 14.06 -14.66 11.87
N PRO A 110 13.85 -15.39 10.75
CA PRO A 110 13.11 -16.65 10.73
C PRO A 110 13.73 -17.75 11.61
N ASP A 111 15.03 -17.67 11.85
CA ASP A 111 15.81 -18.53 12.74
C ASP A 111 15.57 -18.24 14.24
N GLY A 112 14.76 -17.22 14.56
CA GLY A 112 14.51 -16.74 15.92
C GLY A 112 15.56 -15.77 16.44
N THR A 113 16.61 -15.46 15.66
CA THR A 113 17.63 -14.49 16.05
C THR A 113 17.04 -13.09 16.07
N GLN A 114 17.28 -12.36 17.16
CA GLN A 114 16.84 -10.97 17.30
C GLN A 114 18.04 -10.04 17.19
N VAL A 115 17.98 -9.09 16.26
CA VAL A 115 19.06 -8.12 16.04
C VAL A 115 18.52 -6.70 16.07
N LYS A 116 19.18 -5.83 16.85
CA LYS A 116 18.83 -4.41 16.94
C LYS A 116 19.52 -3.62 15.83
N VAL A 117 18.74 -3.16 14.85
CA VAL A 117 19.19 -2.26 13.78
C VAL A 117 18.73 -0.84 14.10
N ASP A 118 19.62 0.13 13.89
CA ASP A 118 19.37 1.52 14.29
C ASP A 118 18.68 2.31 13.18
N VAL A 119 19.04 2.09 11.91
CA VAL A 119 18.32 2.64 10.75
C VAL A 119 18.25 1.60 9.63
N VAL A 120 17.08 1.42 9.02
CA VAL A 120 16.93 0.66 7.77
C VAL A 120 16.64 1.64 6.65
N ALA A 121 17.61 1.82 5.76
CA ALA A 121 17.60 2.79 4.67
C ALA A 121 17.31 2.11 3.31
N LYS A 122 17.08 2.92 2.27
CA LYS A 122 16.88 2.47 0.89
C LYS A 122 15.83 1.35 0.77
N GLY A 123 14.72 1.49 1.48
CA GLY A 123 13.63 0.50 1.47
C GLY A 123 14.04 -0.91 1.88
N GLY A 124 15.05 -1.06 2.74
CA GLY A 124 15.48 -2.35 3.27
C GLY A 124 16.75 -2.93 2.64
N ASP A 125 17.29 -2.31 1.60
CA ASP A 125 18.56 -2.74 0.98
C ASP A 125 19.79 -2.45 1.86
N GLU A 126 19.62 -1.62 2.89
CA GLU A 126 20.70 -1.17 3.73
C GLU A 126 20.32 -1.14 5.21
N TRP A 127 21.17 -1.76 6.03
CA TRP A 127 21.04 -1.81 7.48
C TRP A 127 22.19 -1.03 8.10
N ILE A 128 21.86 0.01 8.86
CA ILE A 128 22.84 0.87 9.52
C ILE A 128 22.80 0.60 11.02
N LYS A 129 23.97 0.25 11.55
CA LYS A 129 24.20 0.06 12.97
C LYS A 129 25.17 1.10 13.49
N VAL A 130 24.75 1.83 14.51
CA VAL A 130 25.56 2.90 15.11
C VAL A 130 26.10 2.43 16.45
N ASN A 131 27.42 2.41 16.59
CA ASN A 131 28.08 2.12 17.85
C ASN A 131 29.00 3.29 18.24
N THR A 132 28.86 3.75 19.48
CA THR A 132 29.59 4.88 20.04
C THR A 132 30.77 4.44 20.91
N ILE A 133 31.35 3.27 20.63
CA ILE A 133 32.51 2.73 21.34
C ILE A 133 33.72 3.67 21.17
N LYS A 134 34.55 3.76 22.22
CA LYS A 134 35.80 4.51 22.21
C LYS A 134 36.98 3.54 22.19
N GLU A 135 38.14 4.05 21.77
CA GLU A 135 39.43 3.37 21.89
C GLU A 135 39.68 2.80 23.29
N SER A 136 39.42 3.60 24.33
CA SER A 136 39.61 3.20 25.73
C SER A 136 38.75 2.00 26.14
N ARG A 137 37.60 1.80 25.49
CA ARG A 137 36.70 0.67 25.76
C ARG A 137 37.21 -0.60 25.09
N LEU A 138 37.64 -0.52 23.83
CA LEU A 138 38.28 -1.65 23.16
C LEU A 138 39.56 -2.09 23.89
N MET A 139 40.37 -1.14 24.35
CA MET A 139 41.53 -1.44 25.19
C MET A 139 41.18 -2.16 26.50
N ALA A 140 40.05 -1.81 27.12
CA ALA A 140 39.59 -2.49 28.32
C ALA A 140 39.20 -3.94 28.02
N GLU A 141 38.53 -4.18 26.89
CA GLU A 141 38.16 -5.53 26.42
C GLU A 141 39.42 -6.36 26.11
N PHE A 142 40.43 -5.78 25.46
CA PHE A 142 41.69 -6.46 25.21
C PHE A 142 42.44 -6.82 26.50
N ARG A 143 42.48 -5.90 27.48
CA ARG A 143 43.09 -6.18 28.79
C ARG A 143 42.35 -7.27 29.55
N GLU A 144 41.03 -7.30 29.44
CA GLU A 144 40.19 -8.33 30.04
C GLU A 144 40.49 -9.70 29.41
N GLN A 145 40.57 -9.78 28.08
CA GLN A 145 40.98 -10.99 27.36
C GLN A 145 42.39 -11.44 27.75
N ASP A 146 43.35 -10.53 27.75
CA ASP A 146 44.74 -10.81 28.14
C ASP A 146 44.81 -11.31 29.60
N ALA A 147 43.95 -10.78 30.49
CA ALA A 147 43.87 -11.22 31.89
C ALA A 147 43.27 -12.63 32.02
N TYR A 148 42.24 -12.96 31.25
CA TYR A 148 41.67 -14.31 31.21
C TYR A 148 42.66 -15.34 30.65
N CYS A 149 43.39 -15.02 29.59
CA CYS A 149 44.42 -15.90 29.03
C CYS A 149 45.60 -16.15 29.97
N ASN A 150 45.92 -15.20 30.85
CA ASN A 150 47.03 -15.34 31.80
C ASN A 150 46.67 -16.16 33.06
N PHE A 151 45.38 -16.45 33.32
CA PHE A 151 44.94 -17.17 34.51
C PHE A 151 44.98 -18.71 34.35
N ASP A 152 44.93 -19.21 33.10
CA ASP A 152 45.02 -20.65 32.79
C ASP A 152 46.47 -21.20 32.78
N CYS A 153 47.44 -20.43 33.31
CA CYS A 153 48.86 -20.81 33.37
C CYS A 153 49.41 -20.79 34.80
N SER A 154 48.64 -21.29 35.77
CA SER A 154 49.14 -21.53 37.13
C SER A 154 48.30 -22.55 37.89
N ASP A 155 48.39 -23.84 37.55
CA ASP A 155 48.74 -24.89 38.53
C ASP A 155 49.04 -26.23 37.82
N GLY A 156 50.16 -26.87 38.19
CA GLY A 156 50.45 -28.27 37.85
C GLY A 156 51.31 -28.51 36.61
N GLU A 157 52.56 -28.89 36.85
CA GLU A 157 53.44 -29.55 35.86
C GLU A 157 52.80 -30.86 35.37
N GLU A 158 52.23 -30.89 34.16
CA GLU A 158 52.07 -32.14 33.39
C GLU A 158 52.35 -31.89 31.90
N GLU A 159 52.92 -32.92 31.30
CA GLU A 159 53.75 -32.89 30.10
C GLU A 159 53.09 -32.33 28.84
N ALA A 160 53.95 -31.75 28.00
CA ALA A 160 53.68 -31.25 26.68
C ALA A 160 52.81 -32.20 25.84
N SER A 161 51.56 -31.80 25.61
CA SER A 161 50.89 -32.06 24.34
C SER A 161 50.54 -30.73 23.70
N ASP A 162 51.16 -30.53 22.54
CA ASP A 162 51.08 -29.38 21.65
C ASP A 162 49.66 -29.29 21.04
N GLN A 163 48.70 -28.81 21.83
CA GLN A 163 47.41 -28.32 21.35
C GLN A 163 47.23 -26.89 21.84
N GLY A 164 47.82 -25.95 21.09
CA GLY A 164 47.57 -24.52 21.24
C GLY A 164 46.08 -24.22 21.10
N PHE A 165 45.39 -24.08 22.23
CA PHE A 165 44.04 -23.52 22.28
C PHE A 165 44.11 -22.02 21.96
N GLY A 166 43.94 -21.67 20.68
CA GLY A 166 43.20 -20.48 20.25
C GLY A 166 43.83 -19.10 20.45
N ARG A 167 45.12 -18.89 20.19
CA ARG A 167 45.75 -17.55 20.20
C ARG A 167 45.50 -16.71 18.92
N ASP A 168 44.80 -17.25 17.92
CA ASP A 168 44.86 -16.73 16.53
C ASP A 168 43.63 -15.96 16.02
N GLN A 169 42.55 -15.80 16.80
CA GLN A 169 41.40 -15.01 16.35
C GLN A 169 41.10 -13.86 17.30
N LEU A 170 41.46 -12.64 16.86
CA LEU A 170 41.06 -11.39 17.50
C LEU A 170 39.52 -11.32 17.52
N THR A 171 38.90 -11.59 18.66
CA THR A 171 37.46 -11.44 18.88
C THR A 171 37.21 -10.26 19.80
N ASN A 172 36.14 -9.50 19.58
CA ASN A 172 35.68 -8.47 20.51
C ASN A 172 34.20 -8.17 20.27
N SER A 173 33.63 -7.35 21.16
CA SER A 173 32.20 -7.02 21.12
C SER A 173 31.74 -6.39 19.80
N ALA A 174 32.61 -5.61 19.13
CA ALA A 174 32.30 -5.00 17.83
C ALA A 174 32.29 -6.04 16.70
N ILE A 175 33.28 -6.93 16.66
CA ILE A 175 33.38 -8.02 15.66
C ILE A 175 32.21 -8.98 15.82
N GLU A 176 31.89 -9.41 17.05
CA GLU A 176 30.76 -10.29 17.33
C GLU A 176 29.42 -9.67 16.92
N GLN A 177 29.23 -8.38 17.23
CA GLN A 177 28.03 -7.66 16.83
C GLN A 177 27.87 -7.61 15.31
N VAL A 178 28.95 -7.31 14.58
CA VAL A 178 28.94 -7.30 13.11
C VAL A 178 28.66 -8.69 12.55
N ALA A 179 29.31 -9.73 13.08
CA ALA A 179 29.08 -11.11 12.66
C ALA A 179 27.62 -11.54 12.84
N LEU A 180 27.01 -11.21 13.99
CA LEU A 180 25.59 -11.46 14.24
C LEU A 180 24.68 -10.66 13.29
N LEU A 181 25.02 -9.40 13.02
CA LEU A 181 24.28 -8.57 12.06
C LEU A 181 24.34 -9.13 10.64
N MET A 182 25.52 -9.56 10.19
CA MET A 182 25.72 -10.14 8.85
C MET A 182 24.93 -11.43 8.70
N LYS A 183 25.00 -12.32 9.70
CA LYS A 183 24.23 -13.56 9.72
C LYS A 183 22.72 -13.30 9.69
N ALA A 184 22.25 -12.33 10.48
CA ALA A 184 20.85 -11.93 10.49
C ALA A 184 20.42 -11.29 9.17
N ALA A 185 21.24 -10.44 8.56
CA ALA A 185 20.95 -9.85 7.25
C ALA A 185 20.82 -10.92 6.15
N GLN A 186 21.61 -11.99 6.22
CA GLN A 186 21.52 -13.13 5.30
C GLN A 186 20.27 -14.00 5.53
N SER A 187 19.86 -14.19 6.78
CA SER A 187 18.68 -15.00 7.12
C SER A 187 17.35 -14.23 7.07
N TYR A 188 17.41 -12.89 7.00
CA TYR A 188 16.23 -12.03 6.98
C TYR A 188 15.35 -12.29 5.75
N ARG A 189 14.06 -12.49 5.98
CA ARG A 189 13.11 -12.81 4.90
C ARG A 189 12.82 -11.59 4.04
N ARG A 190 13.40 -11.55 2.84
CA ARG A 190 13.05 -10.60 1.77
C ARG A 190 12.41 -11.33 0.59
N LEU A 191 11.89 -10.56 -0.36
CA LEU A 191 11.46 -11.13 -1.64
C LEU A 191 12.69 -11.71 -2.36
N PRO A 192 12.58 -12.88 -3.03
CA PRO A 192 13.74 -13.58 -3.59
C PRO A 192 14.58 -12.76 -4.57
N HIS A 193 13.99 -11.77 -5.23
CA HIS A 193 14.67 -10.92 -6.22
C HIS A 193 15.36 -9.70 -5.61
N LEU A 194 15.07 -9.38 -4.34
CA LEU A 194 15.73 -8.27 -3.66
C LEU A 194 17.09 -8.73 -3.13
N PRO A 195 18.13 -7.88 -3.21
CA PRO A 195 19.45 -8.23 -2.71
C PRO A 195 19.43 -8.48 -1.20
N THR A 196 20.43 -9.19 -0.70
CA THR A 196 20.69 -9.23 0.75
C THR A 196 21.02 -7.82 1.24
N PRO A 197 20.53 -7.40 2.43
CA PRO A 197 20.82 -6.08 2.96
C PRO A 197 22.33 -5.88 3.13
N LYS A 198 22.84 -4.75 2.64
CA LYS A 198 24.19 -4.29 2.94
C LYS A 198 24.24 -3.79 4.37
N VAL A 199 25.18 -4.30 5.16
CA VAL A 199 25.35 -3.85 6.54
C VAL A 199 26.40 -2.75 6.57
N ARG A 200 25.99 -1.57 7.02
CA ARG A 200 26.86 -0.45 7.34
C ARG A 200 27.03 -0.35 8.85
N TYR A 201 28.27 -0.33 9.29
CA TYR A 201 28.64 -0.23 10.69
C TYR A 201 29.32 1.11 10.96
N VAL A 202 28.67 1.97 11.73
CA VAL A 202 29.12 3.35 11.98
C VAL A 202 29.77 3.43 13.36
N LEU A 203 31.06 3.76 13.37
CA LEU A 203 31.87 4.03 14.56
C LEU A 203 32.19 5.52 14.63
N ASN A 204 31.24 6.30 15.14
CA ASN A 204 31.27 7.76 15.11
C ASN A 204 32.28 8.42 16.09
N ARG A 205 33.10 7.64 16.79
CA ARG A 205 34.13 8.11 17.74
C ARG A 205 35.51 7.52 17.50
N MET A 206 35.68 6.81 16.39
CA MET A 206 36.92 6.18 15.96
C MET A 206 37.37 6.82 14.65
N GLU A 207 38.67 6.91 14.41
CA GLU A 207 39.26 7.53 13.22
C GLU A 207 40.18 6.54 12.50
N GLU A 208 40.33 6.57 11.18
CA GLU A 208 41.17 5.54 10.52
C GLU A 208 42.64 5.63 10.98
N ASN A 209 43.16 6.86 11.05
CA ASN A 209 44.53 7.15 11.47
C ASN A 209 44.52 8.39 12.37
N PRO A 210 44.32 8.25 13.69
CA PRO A 210 44.41 9.40 14.60
C PRO A 210 45.82 10.00 14.57
N GLU A 211 45.96 11.32 14.77
CA GLU A 211 47.25 12.04 14.65
C GLU A 211 48.39 11.45 15.49
N LYS A 212 48.06 10.81 16.61
CA LYS A 212 49.02 10.19 17.55
C LYS A 212 49.20 8.69 17.33
N GLY A 213 48.52 8.12 16.34
CA GLY A 213 48.39 6.67 16.17
C GLY A 213 47.55 6.02 17.27
N TYR A 214 47.11 4.79 17.02
CA TYR A 214 46.42 4.02 18.04
C TYR A 214 47.41 3.50 19.09
N PRO A 215 47.05 3.55 20.40
CA PRO A 215 47.91 3.01 21.46
C PRO A 215 48.20 1.51 21.35
N ASP A 216 47.30 0.76 20.73
CA ASP A 216 47.39 -0.69 20.55
C ASP A 216 47.09 -1.06 19.09
N PRO A 217 47.96 -1.83 18.40
CA PRO A 217 47.77 -2.23 17.01
C PRO A 217 46.52 -3.08 16.78
N ARG A 218 46.03 -3.81 17.80
CA ARG A 218 44.82 -4.65 17.74
C ARG A 218 43.56 -3.85 17.43
N ILE A 219 43.55 -2.54 17.71
CA ILE A 219 42.44 -1.66 17.31
C ILE A 219 42.34 -1.61 15.78
N LYS A 220 43.46 -1.44 15.09
CA LYS A 220 43.48 -1.41 13.61
C LYS A 220 43.13 -2.78 13.02
N GLU A 221 43.61 -3.86 13.64
CA GLU A 221 43.25 -5.23 13.25
C GLU A 221 41.75 -5.49 13.42
N THR A 222 41.12 -4.93 14.47
CA THR A 222 39.67 -4.99 14.67
C THR A 222 38.91 -4.33 13.53
N LEU A 223 39.31 -3.12 13.12
CA LEU A 223 38.67 -2.40 12.02
C LEU A 223 38.81 -3.20 10.70
N ASN A 224 39.96 -3.82 10.48
CA ASN A 224 40.19 -4.69 9.33
C ASN A 224 39.37 -5.97 9.39
N ALA A 225 39.23 -6.60 10.56
CA ALA A 225 38.41 -7.78 10.77
C ALA A 225 36.93 -7.48 10.44
N ILE A 226 36.41 -6.32 10.85
CA ILE A 226 35.04 -5.88 10.52
C ILE A 226 34.86 -5.75 8.99
N ARG A 227 35.84 -5.18 8.29
CA ARG A 227 35.83 -5.09 6.81
C ARG A 227 35.88 -6.45 6.15
N LEU A 228 36.69 -7.37 6.66
CA LEU A 228 36.82 -8.74 6.16
C LEU A 228 35.53 -9.56 6.32
N LEU A 229 34.72 -9.26 7.34
CA LEU A 229 33.37 -9.84 7.48
C LEU A 229 32.38 -9.36 6.42
N GLY A 230 32.72 -8.35 5.63
CA GLY A 230 31.91 -7.82 4.53
C GLY A 230 30.99 -6.66 4.92
N ALA A 231 31.17 -6.05 6.10
CA ALA A 231 30.44 -4.85 6.50
C ALA A 231 31.12 -3.57 5.98
N GLU A 232 30.32 -2.59 5.56
CA GLU A 232 30.81 -1.25 5.21
C GLU A 232 31.08 -0.48 6.51
N LEU A 233 32.36 -0.31 6.85
CA LEU A 233 32.78 0.43 8.05
C LEU A 233 32.86 1.93 7.75
N VAL A 234 32.16 2.74 8.55
CA VAL A 234 32.19 4.21 8.48
C VAL A 234 32.70 4.78 9.80
N LEU A 235 33.73 5.61 9.73
CA LEU A 235 34.43 6.21 10.85
C LEU A 235 34.13 7.71 10.98
N ALA A 236 34.51 8.31 12.10
CA ALA A 236 34.29 9.73 12.37
C ALA A 236 35.03 10.64 11.39
N SER A 237 36.20 10.20 10.90
CA SER A 237 37.06 10.92 9.96
C SER A 237 36.54 10.92 8.52
N ASP A 238 35.54 10.10 8.20
CA ASP A 238 35.15 9.86 6.82
C ASP A 238 34.31 11.01 6.27
N THR A 239 34.69 11.52 5.10
CA THR A 239 33.89 12.52 4.39
C THR A 239 32.69 11.83 3.77
N ARG A 240 31.50 12.13 4.31
CA ARG A 240 30.24 11.49 3.90
C ARG A 240 29.52 12.32 2.84
N GLN A 241 29.09 11.65 1.79
CA GLN A 241 28.30 12.28 0.72
C GLN A 241 26.90 12.65 1.25
N THR A 242 26.33 13.73 0.70
CA THR A 242 24.93 14.08 0.95
C THR A 242 24.02 13.08 0.24
N PRO A 243 23.02 12.49 0.91
CA PRO A 243 22.15 11.51 0.28
C PRO A 243 21.35 12.13 -0.87
N SER A 244 21.15 11.35 -1.94
CA SER A 244 20.17 11.69 -2.96
C SER A 244 18.78 11.25 -2.50
N HIS A 245 17.95 12.20 -2.06
CA HIS A 245 16.55 11.91 -1.75
C HIS A 245 15.73 11.86 -3.04
N ILE A 246 15.47 10.65 -3.53
CA ILE A 246 14.57 10.44 -4.68
C ILE A 246 13.15 10.79 -4.24
N ARG A 247 12.53 11.74 -4.95
CA ARG A 247 11.12 12.10 -4.79
C ARG A 247 10.38 11.69 -6.06
N PRO A 248 9.66 10.57 -6.06
CA PRO A 248 8.90 10.19 -7.24
C PRO A 248 7.81 11.24 -7.47
N PRO A 249 7.69 11.79 -8.69
CA PRO A 249 6.53 12.60 -9.06
C PRO A 249 5.21 11.82 -8.92
N PRO A 250 4.06 12.50 -8.93
CA PRO A 250 2.75 11.85 -8.97
C PRO A 250 2.67 10.80 -10.08
N THR A 251 2.12 9.63 -9.75
CA THR A 251 2.05 8.51 -10.68
C THR A 251 1.06 8.79 -11.81
N GLU A 252 1.49 8.57 -13.04
CA GLU A 252 0.70 8.72 -14.26
C GLU A 252 0.57 7.39 -15.01
N PRO A 253 -0.56 7.13 -15.69
CA PRO A 253 -0.69 5.95 -16.53
C PRO A 253 0.30 5.98 -17.70
N THR A 254 0.61 4.84 -18.30
CA THR A 254 1.33 4.79 -19.58
C THR A 254 0.37 5.01 -20.74
N ALA A 255 0.91 5.32 -21.93
CA ALA A 255 0.11 5.48 -23.14
C ALA A 255 -0.58 4.18 -23.59
N ARG A 256 -0.09 3.02 -23.14
CA ARG A 256 -0.63 1.69 -23.46
C ARG A 256 -1.25 1.09 -22.20
N ILE A 257 -2.58 0.97 -22.21
CA ILE A 257 -3.36 0.53 -21.06
C ILE A 257 -3.89 -0.87 -21.32
N LEU A 258 -3.60 -1.79 -20.41
CA LEU A 258 -4.13 -3.14 -20.45
C LEU A 258 -5.38 -3.24 -19.56
N LEU A 259 -6.51 -3.59 -20.15
CA LEU A 259 -7.79 -3.70 -19.46
C LEU A 259 -7.96 -5.11 -18.90
N ASP A 260 -8.11 -5.21 -17.57
CA ASP A 260 -8.54 -6.44 -16.91
C ASP A 260 -10.01 -6.76 -17.23
N LEU A 261 -10.38 -8.04 -17.15
CA LEU A 261 -11.74 -8.51 -17.42
C LEU A 261 -12.79 -7.70 -16.66
N SER A 262 -12.46 -7.38 -15.40
CA SER A 262 -13.33 -6.65 -14.51
C SER A 262 -13.64 -5.22 -14.97
N VAL A 263 -12.68 -4.55 -15.60
CA VAL A 263 -12.85 -3.20 -16.17
C VAL A 263 -13.56 -3.26 -17.50
N VAL A 264 -13.26 -4.26 -18.32
CA VAL A 264 -14.00 -4.47 -19.57
C VAL A 264 -15.49 -4.68 -19.30
N VAL A 265 -15.83 -5.43 -18.24
CA VAL A 265 -17.21 -5.55 -17.74
C VAL A 265 -17.76 -4.20 -17.27
N ALA A 266 -16.99 -3.44 -16.49
CA ALA A 266 -17.39 -2.11 -16.01
C ALA A 266 -17.66 -1.12 -17.15
N LEU A 267 -16.83 -1.16 -18.21
CA LEU A 267 -16.97 -0.32 -19.39
C LEU A 267 -18.21 -0.67 -20.20
N CYS A 268 -18.74 -1.89 -20.14
CA CYS A 268 -19.99 -2.25 -20.82
C CYS A 268 -21.23 -2.07 -19.93
N CYS A 269 -21.05 -1.98 -18.62
CA CYS A 269 -22.10 -1.99 -17.62
C CYS A 269 -23.13 -0.85 -17.81
N ASP A 270 -24.40 -1.17 -17.61
CA ASP A 270 -25.50 -0.20 -17.64
C ASP A 270 -25.30 0.95 -16.63
N SER A 271 -24.74 0.73 -15.45
CA SER A 271 -24.45 1.80 -14.48
C SER A 271 -23.53 2.90 -15.03
N THR A 272 -22.60 2.54 -15.93
CA THR A 272 -21.67 3.46 -16.59
C THR A 272 -22.35 4.29 -17.69
N HIS A 273 -23.36 3.72 -18.37
CA HIS A 273 -23.97 4.33 -19.56
C HIS A 273 -25.36 4.91 -19.35
N PHE A 274 -26.16 4.34 -18.46
CA PHE A 274 -27.51 4.79 -18.14
C PHE A 274 -27.48 6.07 -17.31
N ALA A 275 -28.56 6.84 -17.30
CA ALA A 275 -28.62 8.09 -16.54
C ALA A 275 -28.33 7.85 -15.04
N LEU A 276 -27.55 8.73 -14.40
CA LEU A 276 -27.29 8.65 -12.96
C LEU A 276 -28.55 8.96 -12.15
N PRO A 277 -28.74 8.34 -10.97
CA PRO A 277 -29.88 8.64 -10.11
C PRO A 277 -29.77 10.06 -9.56
N LYS A 278 -30.92 10.75 -9.44
CA LYS A 278 -31.02 12.13 -8.90
C LYS A 278 -31.18 12.16 -7.39
N SER A 279 -31.64 11.07 -6.79
CA SER A 279 -31.84 10.94 -5.34
C SER A 279 -31.40 9.57 -4.81
N SER A 280 -31.17 9.49 -3.50
CA SER A 280 -30.87 8.22 -2.83
C SER A 280 -32.03 7.23 -2.93
N GLU A 281 -33.27 7.72 -2.96
CA GLU A 281 -34.47 6.90 -3.12
C GLU A 281 -34.55 6.30 -4.54
N GLU A 282 -34.21 7.07 -5.56
CA GLU A 282 -34.13 6.59 -6.94
C GLU A 282 -33.04 5.52 -7.10
N LEU A 283 -31.88 5.72 -6.47
CA LEU A 283 -30.80 4.74 -6.46
C LEU A 283 -31.26 3.39 -5.89
N GLU A 284 -31.95 3.41 -4.75
CA GLU A 284 -32.48 2.21 -4.10
C GLU A 284 -33.57 1.54 -4.94
N ALA A 285 -34.49 2.33 -5.52
CA ALA A 285 -35.61 1.84 -6.32
C ALA A 285 -35.18 1.15 -7.63
N ARG A 286 -33.97 1.42 -8.16
CA ARG A 286 -33.43 0.75 -9.36
C ARG A 286 -33.17 -0.74 -9.17
N PHE A 287 -32.87 -1.17 -7.95
CA PHE A 287 -32.47 -2.55 -7.67
C PHE A 287 -33.37 -3.27 -6.66
N ARG A 288 -34.32 -2.56 -6.05
CA ARG A 288 -35.26 -3.08 -5.06
C ARG A 288 -36.70 -2.96 -5.57
N PRO A 289 -37.43 -4.08 -5.67
CA PRO A 289 -38.83 -4.03 -6.08
C PRO A 289 -39.72 -3.45 -4.97
N LEU A 290 -40.87 -2.92 -5.37
CA LEU A 290 -41.92 -2.44 -4.48
C LEU A 290 -42.63 -3.62 -3.79
N GLN A 291 -43.04 -3.39 -2.54
CA GLN A 291 -43.79 -4.34 -1.72
C GLN A 291 -44.73 -3.57 -0.78
N LEU A 292 -45.88 -4.16 -0.43
CA LEU A 292 -46.71 -3.66 0.66
C LEU A 292 -46.11 -4.07 2.01
N ASP A 293 -45.99 -3.13 2.94
CA ASP A 293 -45.63 -3.44 4.32
C ASP A 293 -46.81 -4.04 5.11
N GLN A 294 -46.60 -4.31 6.40
CA GLN A 294 -47.63 -4.90 7.28
C GLN A 294 -48.83 -3.96 7.49
N ASP A 295 -48.65 -2.66 7.24
CA ASP A 295 -49.64 -1.61 7.40
C ASP A 295 -50.32 -1.22 6.06
N GLY A 296 -49.97 -1.90 4.96
CA GLY A 296 -50.52 -1.65 3.62
C GLY A 296 -49.88 -0.47 2.88
N GLN A 297 -48.75 0.07 3.36
CA GLN A 297 -48.01 1.12 2.67
C GLN A 297 -47.02 0.54 1.66
N THR A 298 -46.82 1.25 0.55
CA THR A 298 -45.83 0.86 -0.47
C THR A 298 -44.42 1.19 0.01
N THR A 299 -43.58 0.16 0.15
CA THR A 299 -42.19 0.24 0.57
C THR A 299 -41.27 -0.53 -0.37
N LEU A 300 -39.96 -0.30 -0.30
CA LEU A 300 -38.98 -1.08 -1.06
C LEU A 300 -38.61 -2.36 -0.34
N ALA A 301 -38.63 -3.49 -1.05
CA ALA A 301 -38.22 -4.79 -0.54
C ALA A 301 -36.81 -4.74 0.12
N PRO A 302 -36.51 -5.57 1.14
CA PRO A 302 -35.22 -5.52 1.82
C PRO A 302 -34.04 -5.87 0.90
N HIS A 303 -32.83 -5.40 1.25
CA HIS A 303 -31.64 -5.76 0.50
C HIS A 303 -31.34 -7.26 0.56
N ILE A 304 -30.95 -7.80 -0.58
CA ILE A 304 -30.15 -9.02 -0.68
C ILE A 304 -28.70 -8.62 -0.98
N PRO A 305 -27.70 -9.49 -0.74
CA PRO A 305 -26.29 -9.14 -0.96
C PRO A 305 -26.02 -8.51 -2.34
N VAL A 306 -26.59 -9.10 -3.40
CA VAL A 306 -26.42 -8.61 -4.78
C VAL A 306 -26.97 -7.20 -4.97
N THR A 307 -28.17 -6.89 -4.45
CA THR A 307 -28.76 -5.55 -4.63
C THR A 307 -28.01 -4.50 -3.82
N LYS A 308 -27.53 -4.87 -2.63
CA LYS A 308 -26.67 -4.00 -1.83
C LYS A 308 -25.36 -3.66 -2.58
N ASP A 309 -24.73 -4.65 -3.21
CA ASP A 309 -23.49 -4.45 -3.96
C ASP A 309 -23.72 -3.57 -5.20
N LEU A 310 -24.81 -3.80 -5.96
CA LEU A 310 -25.15 -2.97 -7.12
C LEU A 310 -25.49 -1.52 -6.74
N CYS A 311 -26.27 -1.32 -5.66
CA CYS A 311 -26.53 0.02 -5.12
C CYS A 311 -25.22 0.74 -4.76
N ALA A 312 -24.31 0.06 -4.06
CA ALA A 312 -23.03 0.63 -3.68
C ALA A 312 -22.17 0.99 -4.92
N GLN A 313 -22.13 0.13 -5.94
CA GLN A 313 -21.41 0.40 -7.20
C GLN A 313 -21.96 1.64 -7.91
N LEU A 314 -23.30 1.75 -8.03
CA LEU A 314 -23.93 2.92 -8.66
C LEU A 314 -23.69 4.21 -7.84
N GLN A 315 -23.63 4.08 -6.50
CA GLN A 315 -23.29 5.20 -5.63
C GLN A 315 -21.86 5.70 -5.89
N TRP A 316 -20.88 4.79 -6.07
CA TRP A 316 -19.52 5.15 -6.45
C TRP A 316 -19.45 5.84 -7.81
N GLU A 317 -20.17 5.30 -8.80
CA GLU A 317 -20.27 5.86 -10.16
C GLU A 317 -20.93 7.26 -10.16
N THR A 318 -21.81 7.55 -9.20
CA THR A 318 -22.41 8.88 -9.02
C THR A 318 -21.42 9.90 -8.45
N GLN A 319 -20.49 9.46 -7.59
CA GLN A 319 -19.48 10.34 -6.98
C GLN A 319 -18.34 10.66 -7.94
N HIS A 320 -17.81 9.64 -8.61
CA HIS A 320 -16.72 9.79 -9.57
C HIS A 320 -16.90 8.76 -10.70
N PRO A 321 -17.51 9.15 -11.83
CA PRO A 321 -17.80 8.24 -12.93
C PRO A 321 -16.53 7.66 -13.58
N LEU A 322 -16.55 6.37 -13.91
CA LEU A 322 -15.42 5.67 -14.54
C LEU A 322 -14.91 6.37 -15.80
N ILE A 323 -15.81 6.75 -16.71
CA ILE A 323 -15.44 7.39 -17.98
C ILE A 323 -14.80 8.76 -17.74
N GLN A 324 -15.30 9.51 -16.76
CA GLN A 324 -14.74 10.80 -16.38
C GLN A 324 -13.33 10.62 -15.80
N GLU A 325 -13.13 9.65 -14.90
CA GLU A 325 -11.81 9.34 -14.33
C GLU A 325 -10.79 9.04 -15.45
N ILE A 326 -11.19 8.22 -16.42
CA ILE A 326 -10.34 7.87 -17.56
C ILE A 326 -10.01 9.11 -18.42
N GLN A 327 -11.02 9.94 -18.72
CA GLN A 327 -10.81 11.17 -19.50
C GLN A 327 -9.89 12.15 -18.78
N GLU A 328 -10.11 12.42 -17.49
CA GLU A 328 -9.29 13.36 -16.72
C GLU A 328 -7.83 12.92 -16.68
N ARG A 329 -7.56 11.65 -16.42
CA ARG A 329 -6.20 11.10 -16.31
C ARG A 329 -5.46 11.00 -17.64
N LEU A 330 -6.18 10.82 -18.75
CA LEU A 330 -5.57 10.70 -20.08
C LEU A 330 -5.58 12.02 -20.85
N SER A 331 -6.39 13.01 -20.46
CA SER A 331 -6.39 14.34 -21.07
C SER A 331 -5.09 15.10 -20.86
N SER A 332 -4.36 14.80 -19.78
CA SER A 332 -3.03 15.35 -19.51
C SER A 332 -1.94 14.75 -20.42
N PHE A 333 -2.22 13.67 -21.15
CA PHE A 333 -1.29 13.06 -22.08
C PHE A 333 -1.39 13.69 -23.47
N GLY A 334 -0.25 14.16 -24.00
CA GLY A 334 -0.15 14.66 -25.37
C GLY A 334 -0.23 13.55 -26.45
N ALA A 335 -0.32 12.28 -26.06
CA ALA A 335 -0.39 11.13 -26.96
C ALA A 335 -1.77 10.45 -26.87
N SER A 336 -2.24 9.90 -27.99
CA SER A 336 -3.48 9.13 -28.03
C SER A 336 -3.32 7.81 -27.27
N PRO A 337 -4.17 7.50 -26.28
CA PRO A 337 -4.06 6.28 -25.51
C PRO A 337 -4.45 5.05 -26.34
N GLU A 338 -3.71 3.95 -26.16
CA GLU A 338 -4.01 2.65 -26.73
C GLU A 338 -4.57 1.70 -25.67
N PHE A 339 -5.66 1.03 -26.00
CA PHE A 339 -6.30 0.06 -25.11
C PHE A 339 -6.04 -1.36 -25.59
N TRP A 340 -5.66 -2.23 -24.67
CA TRP A 340 -5.29 -3.61 -24.92
C TRP A 340 -6.09 -4.53 -23.99
N VAL A 341 -6.35 -5.77 -24.42
CA VAL A 341 -6.83 -6.87 -23.58
C VAL A 341 -6.03 -8.12 -23.86
N THR A 342 -6.05 -9.09 -22.96
CA THR A 342 -5.56 -10.45 -23.27
C THR A 342 -6.59 -11.23 -24.07
N GLU A 343 -6.13 -12.22 -24.83
CA GLU A 343 -7.01 -13.14 -25.55
C GLU A 343 -8.00 -13.86 -24.61
N GLU A 344 -7.57 -14.20 -23.39
CA GLU A 344 -8.46 -14.75 -22.36
C GLU A 344 -9.64 -13.81 -22.05
N VAL A 345 -9.37 -12.51 -21.89
CA VAL A 345 -10.41 -11.49 -21.62
C VAL A 345 -11.37 -11.35 -22.79
N LYS A 346 -10.85 -11.28 -24.02
CA LYS A 346 -11.64 -11.22 -25.26
C LYS A 346 -12.62 -12.39 -25.36
N ASN A 347 -12.17 -13.59 -25.03
CA ASN A 347 -12.98 -14.81 -25.13
C ASN A 347 -14.00 -14.95 -23.99
N ARG A 348 -13.72 -14.37 -22.81
CA ARG A 348 -14.60 -14.51 -21.63
C ARG A 348 -15.70 -13.46 -21.53
N LEU A 349 -15.46 -12.23 -22.00
CA LEU A 349 -16.46 -11.15 -21.89
C LEU A 349 -17.80 -11.53 -22.56
N PRO A 350 -17.85 -12.00 -23.82
CA PRO A 350 -19.13 -12.29 -24.48
C PRO A 350 -19.93 -13.34 -23.71
N ARG A 351 -19.26 -14.40 -23.25
CA ARG A 351 -19.90 -15.47 -22.45
C ARG A 351 -20.47 -14.97 -21.12
N ILE A 352 -19.81 -14.01 -20.48
CA ILE A 352 -20.35 -13.40 -19.25
C ILE A 352 -21.57 -12.54 -19.59
N ALA A 353 -21.48 -11.70 -20.62
CA ALA A 353 -22.57 -10.84 -21.03
C ALA A 353 -23.81 -11.64 -21.48
N GLU A 354 -23.64 -12.79 -22.13
CA GLU A 354 -24.74 -13.69 -22.51
C GLU A 354 -25.47 -14.29 -21.30
N ILE A 355 -24.76 -14.57 -20.20
CA ILE A 355 -25.35 -15.23 -19.02
C ILE A 355 -26.04 -14.21 -18.10
N ILE A 356 -25.41 -13.04 -17.88
CA ILE A 356 -25.85 -12.09 -16.84
C ILE A 356 -26.10 -10.66 -17.35
N GLY A 357 -25.73 -10.34 -18.59
CA GLY A 357 -25.88 -9.01 -19.17
C GLY A 357 -27.23 -8.80 -19.85
N GLY A 358 -27.70 -7.54 -19.84
CA GLY A 358 -28.86 -7.14 -20.64
C GLY A 358 -28.54 -6.94 -22.12
N GLU A 359 -29.54 -6.56 -22.91
CA GLU A 359 -29.42 -6.43 -24.37
C GLU A 359 -28.39 -5.36 -24.76
N ASP A 360 -28.38 -4.23 -24.07
CA ASP A 360 -27.46 -3.14 -24.34
C ASP A 360 -26.04 -3.43 -23.87
N GLU A 361 -25.88 -4.10 -22.73
CA GLU A 361 -24.59 -4.59 -22.23
C GLU A 361 -23.97 -5.62 -23.18
N GLN A 362 -24.77 -6.57 -23.70
CA GLN A 362 -24.33 -7.56 -24.69
C GLN A 362 -23.92 -6.90 -26.01
N ARG A 363 -24.71 -5.94 -26.48
CA ARG A 363 -24.42 -5.15 -27.68
C ARG A 363 -23.08 -4.42 -27.54
N ARG A 364 -22.86 -3.70 -26.43
CA ARG A 364 -21.59 -3.00 -26.15
C ARG A 364 -20.40 -3.96 -26.08
N ALA A 365 -20.57 -5.13 -25.46
CA ALA A 365 -19.53 -6.15 -25.40
C ALA A 365 -19.12 -6.65 -26.81
N ARG A 366 -20.06 -6.80 -27.75
CA ARG A 366 -19.76 -7.13 -29.15
C ARG A 366 -19.07 -5.96 -29.86
N ALA A 367 -19.67 -4.77 -29.77
CA ALA A 367 -19.18 -3.55 -30.41
C ALA A 367 -17.72 -3.22 -30.04
N MET A 368 -17.31 -3.49 -28.79
CA MET A 368 -15.95 -3.24 -28.31
C MET A 368 -14.86 -3.99 -29.10
N PHE A 369 -15.16 -5.19 -29.61
CA PHE A 369 -14.18 -6.03 -30.31
C PHE A 369 -14.38 -6.12 -31.82
N THR A 370 -15.62 -6.05 -32.30
CA THR A 370 -15.89 -6.14 -33.75
C THR A 370 -15.82 -4.79 -34.44
N GLY A 371 -16.15 -3.71 -33.74
CA GLY A 371 -16.24 -2.36 -34.31
C GLY A 371 -17.36 -2.18 -35.34
N GLU A 372 -18.26 -3.16 -35.48
CA GLU A 372 -19.37 -3.14 -36.44
C GLU A 372 -20.53 -2.24 -35.96
N GLU A 373 -20.67 -2.06 -34.65
CA GLU A 373 -21.73 -1.28 -34.01
C GLU A 373 -21.15 -0.08 -33.24
N ASP A 374 -21.96 0.97 -33.06
CA ASP A 374 -21.61 2.11 -32.21
C ASP A 374 -21.63 1.71 -30.72
N PHE A 375 -20.44 1.59 -30.12
CA PHE A 375 -20.28 1.28 -28.70
C PHE A 375 -21.03 2.29 -27.80
N TRP A 376 -21.09 3.56 -28.18
CA TRP A 376 -21.69 4.62 -27.37
C TRP A 376 -23.19 4.81 -27.62
N ALA A 377 -23.80 4.02 -28.51
CA ALA A 377 -25.25 4.07 -28.73
C ALA A 377 -26.01 3.87 -27.42
N GLY A 378 -27.03 4.69 -27.16
CA GLY A 378 -27.82 4.67 -25.94
C GLY A 378 -27.09 5.11 -24.66
N SER A 379 -25.82 5.53 -24.75
CA SER A 379 -25.06 5.99 -23.58
C SER A 379 -25.25 7.47 -23.29
N ARG A 380 -25.32 7.83 -22.00
CA ARG A 380 -25.20 9.22 -21.52
C ARG A 380 -23.90 9.92 -21.93
N TRP A 381 -22.88 9.16 -22.32
CA TRP A 381 -21.57 9.66 -22.76
C TRP A 381 -21.50 9.93 -24.27
N LYS A 382 -22.54 9.58 -25.04
CA LYS A 382 -22.57 9.86 -26.47
C LYS A 382 -22.43 11.37 -26.75
N GLY A 383 -21.50 11.73 -27.62
CA GLY A 383 -21.09 13.12 -27.90
C GLY A 383 -20.14 13.75 -26.86
N ARG A 384 -19.84 13.04 -25.76
CA ARG A 384 -18.96 13.45 -24.66
C ARG A 384 -17.89 12.40 -24.37
N GLU A 385 -17.49 11.63 -25.37
CA GLU A 385 -16.56 10.51 -25.23
C GLU A 385 -15.10 10.95 -25.05
N GLY A 386 -14.77 12.17 -25.48
CA GLY A 386 -13.43 12.75 -25.35
C GLY A 386 -12.36 11.85 -25.98
N VAL A 387 -11.32 11.52 -25.22
CA VAL A 387 -10.22 10.63 -25.65
C VAL A 387 -10.67 9.20 -25.98
N LEU A 388 -11.88 8.80 -25.56
CA LEU A 388 -12.42 7.45 -25.80
C LEU A 388 -13.30 7.36 -27.06
N ARG A 389 -13.48 8.46 -27.81
CA ARG A 389 -14.34 8.49 -29.00
C ARG A 389 -14.01 7.39 -30.01
N ASN A 390 -12.71 7.13 -30.20
CA ASN A 390 -12.21 6.10 -31.12
C ASN A 390 -11.55 4.94 -30.36
N MET A 391 -12.03 4.62 -29.16
CA MET A 391 -11.49 3.53 -28.35
C MET A 391 -11.51 2.22 -29.16
N ARG A 392 -10.32 1.74 -29.56
CA ARG A 392 -10.12 0.45 -30.19
C ARG A 392 -9.34 -0.43 -29.25
N VAL A 393 -9.91 -1.60 -28.95
CA VAL A 393 -9.29 -2.56 -28.05
C VAL A 393 -8.48 -3.57 -28.86
N GLN A 394 -7.17 -3.53 -28.69
CA GLN A 394 -6.23 -4.47 -29.29
C GLN A 394 -6.09 -5.73 -28.42
N VAL A 395 -5.68 -6.85 -29.02
CA VAL A 395 -5.63 -8.15 -28.33
C VAL A 395 -4.20 -8.65 -28.27
N ILE A 396 -3.75 -9.01 -27.07
CA ILE A 396 -2.47 -9.68 -26.83
C ILE A 396 -2.72 -11.19 -26.89
N ALA A 397 -2.05 -11.87 -27.84
CA ALA A 397 -2.10 -13.33 -27.97
C ALA A 397 -1.55 -14.04 -26.73
N ALA A 398 -2.06 -15.23 -26.42
CA ALA A 398 -1.65 -16.00 -25.24
C ALA A 398 -0.16 -16.36 -25.21
N ASP A 399 0.43 -16.66 -26.38
CA ASP A 399 1.76 -17.26 -26.53
C ASP A 399 2.94 -16.34 -26.16
N GLY A 400 2.65 -15.11 -25.72
CA GLY A 400 3.65 -14.05 -25.54
C GLY A 400 4.02 -13.71 -24.10
N TRP A 401 3.26 -14.11 -23.07
CA TRP A 401 3.42 -13.50 -21.73
C TRP A 401 3.22 -14.42 -20.52
N GLU A 402 3.02 -15.71 -20.73
CA GLU A 402 2.87 -16.68 -19.63
C GLU A 402 4.13 -16.85 -18.78
N LYS A 403 5.30 -16.52 -19.34
CA LYS A 403 6.57 -16.47 -18.62
C LYS A 403 7.21 -15.10 -18.82
N ILE A 404 7.55 -14.47 -17.69
CA ILE A 404 8.30 -13.22 -17.65
C ILE A 404 9.72 -13.57 -17.26
N ASP A 405 10.70 -13.07 -18.01
CA ASP A 405 12.06 -13.06 -17.50
C ASP A 405 12.18 -11.94 -16.47
N LEU A 406 12.28 -12.32 -15.19
CA LEU A 406 12.41 -11.36 -14.10
C LEU A 406 13.66 -10.48 -14.24
N GLN A 407 14.67 -10.88 -15.03
CA GLN A 407 15.84 -10.04 -15.32
C GLN A 407 15.48 -8.81 -16.15
N GLU A 408 14.50 -8.92 -17.06
CA GLU A 408 14.01 -7.79 -17.86
C GLU A 408 13.37 -6.71 -16.98
N LEU A 409 12.85 -7.10 -15.80
CA LEU A 409 12.24 -6.20 -14.82
C LEU A 409 13.20 -5.69 -13.75
N SER A 410 14.49 -6.03 -13.82
CA SER A 410 15.49 -5.71 -12.78
C SER A 410 15.65 -4.21 -12.50
N GLN A 411 15.26 -3.35 -13.44
CA GLN A 411 15.30 -1.90 -13.29
C GLN A 411 14.18 -1.34 -12.39
N SER A 412 13.20 -2.16 -12.01
CA SER A 412 12.08 -1.83 -11.12
C SER A 412 11.86 -2.96 -10.08
N PRO A 413 12.42 -2.81 -8.86
CA PRO A 413 12.15 -3.71 -7.74
C PRO A 413 10.66 -3.94 -7.49
N PHE A 414 9.81 -2.93 -7.74
CA PHE A 414 8.38 -3.06 -7.64
C PHE A 414 7.81 -4.00 -8.71
N ARG A 415 8.08 -3.78 -10.00
CA ARG A 415 7.56 -4.63 -11.10
C ARG A 415 8.03 -6.07 -10.94
N GLN A 416 9.31 -6.27 -10.62
CA GLN A 416 9.89 -7.58 -10.41
C GLN A 416 9.23 -8.30 -9.22
N GLY A 417 9.00 -7.59 -8.11
CA GLY A 417 8.32 -8.17 -6.94
C GLY A 417 6.84 -8.45 -7.17
N PHE A 418 6.17 -7.59 -7.92
CA PHE A 418 4.77 -7.78 -8.29
C PHE A 418 4.63 -9.01 -9.19
N ALA A 419 5.49 -9.16 -10.21
CA ALA A 419 5.54 -10.34 -11.08
C ALA A 419 5.76 -11.62 -10.27
N ASN A 420 6.80 -11.66 -9.43
CA ASN A 420 7.13 -12.83 -8.62
C ASN A 420 5.98 -13.25 -7.67
N VAL A 421 5.32 -12.29 -7.02
CA VAL A 421 4.17 -12.58 -6.16
C VAL A 421 2.97 -13.06 -6.99
N CYS A 422 2.74 -12.49 -8.17
CA CYS A 422 1.70 -12.96 -9.09
C CYS A 422 1.95 -14.40 -9.56
N GLU A 423 3.17 -14.76 -9.96
CA GLU A 423 3.55 -16.13 -10.34
C GLU A 423 3.37 -17.11 -9.19
N MET A 424 3.82 -16.73 -7.99
CA MET A 424 3.63 -17.54 -6.77
C MET A 424 2.14 -17.78 -6.48
N MET A 425 1.31 -16.73 -6.52
CA MET A 425 -0.13 -16.86 -6.29
C MET A 425 -0.80 -17.69 -7.39
N LEU A 426 -0.39 -17.50 -8.66
CA LEU A 426 -0.94 -18.23 -9.80
C LEU A 426 -0.65 -19.74 -9.67
N ALA A 427 0.58 -20.10 -9.33
CA ALA A 427 0.96 -21.50 -9.10
C ALA A 427 0.14 -22.16 -7.97
N ILE A 428 -0.26 -21.40 -6.95
CA ILE A 428 -1.13 -21.88 -5.88
C ILE A 428 -2.58 -22.04 -6.38
N VAL A 429 -3.11 -21.06 -7.10
CA VAL A 429 -4.46 -21.10 -7.66
C VAL A 429 -4.63 -22.27 -8.64
N GLU A 430 -3.62 -22.53 -9.48
CA GLU A 430 -3.65 -23.64 -10.43
C GLU A 430 -3.63 -24.99 -9.72
N LYS A 431 -2.80 -25.14 -8.67
CA LYS A 431 -2.81 -26.33 -7.81
C LYS A 431 -4.15 -26.53 -7.11
N GLN A 432 -4.78 -25.46 -6.62
CA GLN A 432 -6.12 -25.51 -6.02
C GLN A 432 -7.17 -25.97 -7.04
N ALA A 433 -7.12 -25.45 -8.27
CA ALA A 433 -8.05 -25.82 -9.34
C ALA A 433 -7.89 -27.29 -9.73
N SER A 434 -6.65 -27.80 -9.85
CA SER A 434 -6.38 -29.21 -10.10
C SER A 434 -6.83 -30.12 -8.95
N ALA A 435 -6.62 -29.72 -7.69
CA ALA A 435 -7.02 -30.52 -6.52
C ALA A 435 -8.54 -30.60 -6.31
N CYS A 436 -9.30 -29.59 -6.78
CA CYS A 436 -10.76 -29.55 -6.67
C CYS A 436 -11.51 -30.55 -7.59
N THR A 437 -10.77 -31.36 -8.36
CA THR A 437 -11.31 -32.46 -9.18
C THR A 437 -11.55 -33.77 -8.40
N LEU A 438 -11.16 -33.81 -7.11
CA LEU A 438 -11.49 -34.93 -6.21
C LEU A 438 -12.66 -34.53 -5.28
N PRO A 439 -13.57 -35.46 -4.95
CA PRO A 439 -14.73 -35.17 -4.10
C PRO A 439 -14.27 -34.71 -2.72
N THR A 440 -14.70 -33.52 -2.31
CA THR A 440 -14.41 -32.92 -1.00
C THR A 440 -14.96 -33.79 0.15
N PRO A 441 -14.15 -34.11 1.18
CA PRO A 441 -14.69 -34.63 2.43
C PRO A 441 -15.56 -33.57 3.13
N PRO A 442 -16.55 -33.98 3.95
CA PRO A 442 -17.49 -33.06 4.57
C PRO A 442 -16.76 -32.03 5.47
N PRO A 443 -17.28 -30.79 5.56
CA PRO A 443 -16.67 -29.75 6.38
C PRO A 443 -16.64 -30.18 7.85
N PRO A 444 -15.52 -29.94 8.57
CA PRO A 444 -15.46 -30.23 9.99
C PRO A 444 -16.47 -29.37 10.76
N PRO A 445 -17.05 -29.88 11.86
CA PRO A 445 -18.03 -29.15 12.65
C PRO A 445 -17.44 -27.85 13.18
N LYS A 446 -18.20 -26.76 13.04
CA LYS A 446 -17.83 -25.41 13.49
C LYS A 446 -17.62 -25.44 15.01
N THR A 447 -16.38 -25.48 15.45
CA THR A 447 -16.03 -25.22 16.84
C THR A 447 -16.14 -23.73 17.10
N ASN A 448 -16.98 -23.35 18.07
CA ASN A 448 -17.13 -21.99 18.54
C ASN A 448 -15.77 -21.48 19.01
N LYS A 449 -15.16 -20.54 18.26
CA LYS A 449 -13.95 -19.85 18.69
C LYS A 449 -14.31 -19.01 19.91
N SER A 450 -13.82 -19.42 21.08
CA SER A 450 -13.79 -18.57 22.26
C SER A 450 -12.90 -17.37 21.95
N THR A 451 -13.46 -16.18 22.09
CA THR A 451 -12.73 -14.90 22.02
C THR A 451 -11.87 -14.76 23.27
N GLY A 452 -10.71 -15.42 23.29
CA GLY A 452 -9.64 -15.12 24.23
C GLY A 452 -8.89 -13.87 23.76
N ASN A 453 -8.86 -12.83 24.59
CA ASN A 453 -8.05 -11.62 24.44
C ASN A 453 -6.54 -11.96 24.49
N ARG A 454 -6.01 -12.65 23.48
CA ARG A 454 -4.58 -12.65 23.18
C ARG A 454 -4.31 -11.49 22.24
N ALA A 455 -3.38 -10.62 22.63
CA ALA A 455 -2.84 -9.59 21.76
C ALA A 455 -2.52 -10.21 20.39
N ALA A 456 -3.15 -9.69 19.34
CA ALA A 456 -3.02 -10.22 18.00
C ALA A 456 -1.54 -10.23 17.59
N ARG A 457 -0.91 -11.40 17.59
CA ARG A 457 0.35 -11.60 16.86
C ARG A 457 0.07 -11.16 15.43
N ARG A 458 0.88 -10.22 14.93
CA ARG A 458 0.77 -9.69 13.57
C ARG A 458 0.69 -10.87 12.60
N PRO A 459 -0.22 -10.86 11.61
CA PRO A 459 -0.20 -11.86 10.56
C PRO A 459 1.14 -11.73 9.83
N GLN A 460 1.99 -12.73 10.02
CA GLN A 460 3.22 -12.87 9.25
C GLN A 460 2.82 -13.02 7.76
N PRO A 461 3.50 -12.33 6.82
CA PRO A 461 3.31 -12.57 5.38
C PRO A 461 3.53 -14.04 5.04
N GLY A 462 2.73 -14.57 4.13
CA GLY A 462 2.71 -16.01 3.85
C GLY A 462 1.39 -16.44 3.27
N VAL A 463 1.33 -16.46 1.93
CA VAL A 463 0.24 -17.14 1.23
C VAL A 463 0.38 -18.65 1.43
N THR A 464 -0.70 -19.28 1.87
CA THR A 464 -0.81 -20.75 1.99
C THR A 464 -1.77 -21.31 0.96
N LEU A 465 -1.73 -22.63 0.73
CA LEU A 465 -2.68 -23.36 -0.13
C LEU A 465 -4.15 -23.21 0.32
N ALA A 466 -4.43 -22.79 1.55
CA ALA A 466 -5.79 -22.53 2.04
C ALA A 466 -6.25 -21.08 1.85
N SER A 467 -5.37 -20.21 1.34
CA SER A 467 -5.65 -18.78 1.20
C SER A 467 -6.63 -18.53 0.04
N ARG A 468 -7.61 -17.64 0.26
CA ARG A 468 -8.49 -17.14 -0.80
C ARG A 468 -7.72 -16.18 -1.68
N LEU A 469 -7.25 -16.63 -2.83
CA LEU A 469 -6.41 -15.86 -3.75
C LEU A 469 -7.21 -15.11 -4.81
N PRO A 470 -6.60 -14.12 -5.50
CA PRO A 470 -7.18 -13.53 -6.70
C PRO A 470 -7.43 -14.59 -7.76
N SER A 471 -8.32 -14.29 -8.70
CA SER A 471 -8.59 -15.17 -9.84
C SER A 471 -7.36 -15.30 -10.75
N ALA A 472 -7.15 -16.49 -11.31
CA ALA A 472 -6.02 -16.77 -12.21
C ALA A 472 -5.94 -15.78 -13.37
N HIS A 473 -7.07 -15.44 -13.99
CA HIS A 473 -7.12 -14.48 -15.10
C HIS A 473 -6.63 -13.09 -14.73
N THR A 474 -6.97 -12.57 -13.54
CA THR A 474 -6.52 -11.24 -13.11
C THR A 474 -5.02 -11.24 -12.85
N LEU A 475 -4.48 -12.31 -12.24
CA LEU A 475 -3.04 -12.48 -12.05
C LEU A 475 -2.30 -12.55 -13.40
N ARG A 476 -2.85 -13.29 -14.37
CA ARG A 476 -2.34 -13.37 -15.73
C ARG A 476 -2.36 -12.03 -16.47
N THR A 477 -3.44 -11.25 -16.34
CA THR A 477 -3.49 -9.87 -16.86
C THR A 477 -2.40 -9.01 -16.24
N PHE A 478 -2.16 -9.11 -14.92
CA PHE A 478 -1.05 -8.38 -14.29
C PHE A 478 0.30 -8.76 -14.88
N LEU A 479 0.57 -10.05 -15.07
CA LEU A 479 1.80 -10.53 -15.68
C LEU A 479 1.95 -10.02 -17.13
N ALA A 480 0.89 -10.08 -17.93
CA ALA A 480 0.88 -9.55 -19.29
C ALA A 480 1.22 -8.05 -19.34
N GLY A 481 0.63 -7.26 -18.44
CA GLY A 481 0.88 -5.82 -18.37
C GLY A 481 2.31 -5.49 -17.93
N LEU A 482 2.83 -6.23 -16.95
CA LEU A 482 4.21 -6.08 -16.49
C LEU A 482 5.21 -6.37 -17.60
N LYS A 483 5.04 -7.47 -18.34
CA LYS A 483 5.92 -7.86 -19.44
C LYS A 483 5.99 -6.80 -20.54
N HIS A 484 4.87 -6.18 -20.87
CA HIS A 484 4.81 -5.20 -21.95
C HIS A 484 5.01 -3.75 -21.49
N GLY A 485 5.32 -3.52 -20.21
CA GLY A 485 5.48 -2.17 -19.66
C GLY A 485 4.19 -1.34 -19.65
N MET A 486 3.02 -1.98 -19.71
CA MET A 486 1.71 -1.33 -19.75
C MET A 486 1.19 -1.03 -18.36
N THR A 487 0.32 -0.02 -18.23
CA THR A 487 -0.49 0.17 -17.01
C THR A 487 -1.69 -0.76 -17.05
N VAL A 488 -1.88 -1.58 -16.02
CA VAL A 488 -3.05 -2.46 -15.92
C VAL A 488 -4.19 -1.74 -15.24
N LEU A 489 -5.31 -1.56 -15.94
CA LEU A 489 -6.54 -1.01 -15.40
C LEU A 489 -7.40 -2.15 -14.85
N THR A 490 -7.72 -2.13 -13.55
CA THR A 490 -8.54 -3.15 -12.88
C THR A 490 -9.52 -2.52 -11.90
N ASN A 491 -10.67 -3.15 -11.68
CA ASN A 491 -11.56 -2.77 -10.57
C ASN A 491 -11.36 -3.69 -9.34
N ASN A 492 -10.48 -4.69 -9.46
CA ASN A 492 -10.25 -5.70 -8.43
C ASN A 492 -9.23 -5.20 -7.40
N ARG A 493 -9.61 -4.16 -6.65
CA ARG A 493 -8.81 -3.58 -5.56
C ARG A 493 -8.29 -4.64 -4.58
N GLY A 494 -9.13 -5.63 -4.28
CA GLY A 494 -8.79 -6.75 -3.38
C GLY A 494 -7.67 -7.64 -3.92
N ALA A 495 -7.55 -7.81 -5.25
CA ALA A 495 -6.44 -8.53 -5.85
C ALA A 495 -5.13 -7.75 -5.69
N VAL A 496 -5.14 -6.46 -6.06
CA VAL A 496 -3.99 -5.57 -5.92
C VAL A 496 -3.52 -5.52 -4.48
N GLY A 497 -4.44 -5.32 -3.53
CA GLY A 497 -4.13 -5.27 -2.09
C GLY A 497 -3.53 -6.57 -1.54
N LYS A 498 -3.90 -7.74 -2.07
CA LYS A 498 -3.27 -9.02 -1.67
C LYS A 498 -1.85 -9.13 -2.17
N VAL A 499 -1.61 -8.76 -3.43
CA VAL A 499 -0.27 -8.79 -4.05
C VAL A 499 0.65 -7.82 -3.31
N THR A 500 0.24 -6.57 -3.14
CA THR A 500 1.05 -5.55 -2.45
C THR A 500 1.33 -5.91 -0.98
N ARG A 501 0.36 -6.51 -0.29
CA ARG A 501 0.57 -6.99 1.08
C ARG A 501 1.61 -8.09 1.15
N GLU A 502 1.57 -9.06 0.24
CA GLU A 502 2.55 -10.16 0.20
C GLU A 502 3.93 -9.68 -0.25
N MET A 503 4.01 -8.61 -1.06
CA MET A 503 5.26 -7.92 -1.36
C MET A 503 5.88 -7.20 -0.14
N GLY A 504 5.19 -7.12 1.01
CA GLY A 504 5.73 -6.42 2.18
C GLY A 504 5.72 -4.90 2.06
N MET A 505 4.86 -4.34 1.20
CA MET A 505 4.75 -2.89 0.92
C MET A 505 4.65 -2.00 2.17
N SER A 506 4.07 -2.51 3.25
CA SER A 506 3.97 -1.80 4.53
C SER A 506 5.32 -1.49 5.20
N GLU A 507 6.38 -2.18 4.80
CA GLU A 507 7.74 -2.02 5.32
C GLU A 507 8.60 -1.10 4.45
N GLY A 508 8.12 -0.77 3.24
CA GLY A 508 8.85 -0.05 2.20
C GLY A 508 9.73 -0.98 1.36
N ILE A 509 9.95 -0.60 0.10
CA ILE A 509 10.91 -1.24 -0.81
C ILE A 509 11.78 -0.15 -1.46
N ALA A 510 12.93 -0.53 -2.02
CA ALA A 510 13.79 0.41 -2.74
C ALA A 510 13.12 0.89 -4.05
N TYR A 511 13.35 2.15 -4.41
CA TYR A 511 13.00 2.64 -5.76
C TYR A 511 14.05 2.18 -6.77
N GLY A 512 13.59 1.55 -7.85
CA GLY A 512 14.40 1.31 -9.04
C GLY A 512 14.51 2.54 -9.94
N GLN A 513 15.38 2.47 -10.95
CA GLN A 513 15.54 3.53 -11.95
C GLN A 513 14.24 3.77 -12.74
N GLU A 514 13.51 2.71 -13.06
CA GLU A 514 12.22 2.80 -13.75
C GLU A 514 11.09 3.26 -12.83
N ASP A 515 11.15 2.94 -11.53
CA ASP A 515 10.14 3.37 -10.56
C ASP A 515 10.18 4.90 -10.35
N ALA A 516 11.36 5.51 -10.51
CA ALA A 516 11.54 6.95 -10.43
C ALA A 516 10.90 7.72 -11.61
N LYS A 517 10.51 7.04 -12.70
CA LYS A 517 9.85 7.66 -13.87
C LYS A 517 8.35 7.91 -13.67
N SER A 518 7.80 7.57 -12.50
CA SER A 518 6.39 7.79 -12.12
C SER A 518 5.34 7.22 -13.07
N LYS A 519 5.66 6.12 -13.74
CA LYS A 519 4.69 5.39 -14.57
C LYS A 519 3.96 4.33 -13.74
N ALA A 520 2.64 4.41 -13.74
CA ALA A 520 1.78 3.49 -13.03
C ALA A 520 1.90 2.09 -13.59
N VAL A 521 2.04 1.12 -12.70
CA VAL A 521 1.96 -0.31 -13.03
C VAL A 521 0.51 -0.77 -12.99
N VAL A 522 -0.24 -0.30 -11.98
CA VAL A 522 -1.66 -0.63 -11.83
C VAL A 522 -2.46 0.65 -11.63
N TRP A 523 -3.64 0.68 -12.23
CA TRP A 523 -4.65 1.71 -12.01
C TRP A 523 -5.93 1.01 -11.55
N VAL A 524 -6.33 1.31 -10.32
CA VAL A 524 -7.52 0.78 -9.68
C VAL A 524 -8.65 1.79 -9.85
N VAL A 525 -9.75 1.32 -10.41
CA VAL A 525 -10.99 2.09 -10.60
C VAL A 525 -12.12 1.52 -9.76
N ASN A 526 -13.24 2.24 -9.73
CA ASN A 526 -14.45 1.83 -9.02
C ASN A 526 -14.93 0.42 -9.40
N PRO A 527 -15.38 -0.38 -8.42
CA PRO A 527 -16.02 -1.65 -8.71
C PRO A 527 -17.30 -1.41 -9.52
N SER A 528 -17.50 -2.23 -10.55
CA SER A 528 -18.76 -2.24 -11.31
C SER A 528 -19.00 -3.63 -11.87
N SER A 529 -20.26 -4.02 -11.93
CA SER A 529 -20.72 -5.30 -12.47
C SER A 529 -21.97 -5.08 -13.31
N LEU A 530 -22.25 -5.99 -14.24
CA LEU A 530 -23.42 -5.92 -15.10
C LEU A 530 -24.70 -5.82 -14.27
N SER A 531 -25.53 -4.84 -14.61
CA SER A 531 -26.67 -4.44 -13.78
C SER A 531 -27.98 -4.31 -14.57
N GLU A 532 -27.91 -4.29 -15.91
CA GLU A 532 -29.07 -4.03 -16.77
C GLU A 532 -30.19 -5.05 -16.56
N TRP A 533 -29.85 -6.35 -16.57
CA TRP A 533 -30.82 -7.43 -16.41
C TRP A 533 -31.60 -7.27 -15.10
N ARG A 534 -30.89 -6.96 -14.01
CA ARG A 534 -31.49 -6.79 -12.69
C ARG A 534 -32.37 -5.55 -12.62
N ARG A 535 -31.92 -4.43 -13.20
CA ARG A 535 -32.71 -3.20 -13.29
C ARG A 535 -34.03 -3.45 -14.04
N ARG A 536 -33.95 -4.06 -15.23
CA ARG A 536 -35.15 -4.40 -16.04
C ARG A 536 -36.08 -5.37 -15.33
N GLU A 537 -35.54 -6.35 -14.60
CA GLU A 537 -36.34 -7.27 -13.78
C GLU A 537 -37.14 -6.53 -12.70
N VAL A 538 -36.51 -5.56 -12.03
CA VAL A 538 -37.15 -4.74 -10.99
C VAL A 538 -38.18 -3.80 -11.59
N GLU A 539 -37.87 -3.12 -12.70
CA GLU A 539 -38.81 -2.26 -13.43
C GLU A 539 -40.07 -3.03 -13.82
N LYS A 540 -39.91 -4.24 -14.40
CA LYS A 540 -41.03 -5.11 -14.76
C LYS A 540 -41.86 -5.54 -13.55
N LYS A 541 -41.22 -5.91 -12.43
CA LYS A 541 -41.90 -6.28 -11.19
C LYS A 541 -42.68 -5.10 -10.60
N ASN A 542 -42.10 -3.91 -10.62
CA ASN A 542 -42.74 -2.68 -10.14
C ASN A 542 -43.94 -2.31 -11.01
N GLN A 543 -43.84 -2.46 -12.34
CA GLN A 543 -44.95 -2.22 -13.24
C GLN A 543 -46.14 -3.15 -12.95
N VAL A 544 -45.88 -4.46 -12.82
CA VAL A 544 -46.92 -5.45 -12.48
C VAL A 544 -47.53 -5.15 -11.10
N PHE A 545 -46.71 -4.74 -10.13
CA PHE A 545 -47.17 -4.37 -8.79
C PHE A 545 -48.12 -3.15 -8.82
N LEU A 546 -47.79 -2.12 -9.62
CA LEU A 546 -48.61 -0.93 -9.75
C LEU A 546 -49.94 -1.22 -10.47
N GLU A 547 -49.88 -2.00 -11.55
CA GLU A 547 -51.07 -2.45 -12.30
C GLU A 547 -52.04 -3.27 -11.42
N ALA A 548 -51.50 -4.14 -10.55
CA ALA A 548 -52.30 -4.96 -9.64
C ALA A 548 -52.94 -4.15 -8.50
N ASN A 549 -52.34 -3.03 -8.11
CA ASN A 549 -52.81 -2.19 -6.99
C ASN A 549 -53.59 -0.94 -7.44
N GLY A 550 -53.90 -0.81 -8.74
CA GLY A 550 -54.75 0.26 -9.27
C GLY A 550 -54.08 1.64 -9.36
N ASP A 551 -52.76 1.72 -9.14
CA ASP A 551 -51.98 2.93 -9.36
C ASP A 551 -51.49 2.95 -10.81
N HIS A 552 -52.02 3.84 -11.64
CA HIS A 552 -51.54 3.99 -13.01
C HIS A 552 -50.08 4.48 -13.03
N PRO A 553 -49.29 4.12 -14.06
CA PRO A 553 -47.86 4.46 -14.16
C PRO A 553 -47.55 5.97 -14.10
N GLY A 554 -48.54 6.85 -14.32
CA GLY A 554 -48.43 8.29 -14.11
C GLY A 554 -48.31 8.74 -12.64
N SER A 555 -48.70 7.90 -11.67
CA SER A 555 -48.54 8.15 -10.23
C SER A 555 -47.07 7.95 -9.78
N PHE A 556 -46.30 7.15 -10.51
CA PHE A 556 -44.91 6.82 -10.17
C PHE A 556 -43.97 8.04 -10.27
N HIS A 557 -44.20 8.93 -11.25
CA HIS A 557 -43.47 10.22 -11.35
C HIS A 557 -43.68 11.15 -10.15
N ARG A 558 -44.75 10.93 -9.37
CA ARG A 558 -45.03 11.71 -8.16
C ARG A 558 -44.31 11.17 -6.92
N TYR A 559 -43.89 9.90 -6.94
CA TYR A 559 -43.26 9.23 -5.81
C TYR A 559 -41.74 9.10 -5.94
N ILE A 560 -41.22 8.84 -7.14
CA ILE A 560 -39.77 8.77 -7.38
C ILE A 560 -39.55 9.24 -8.82
N GLY A 561 -38.83 10.35 -9.02
CA GLY A 561 -38.72 11.08 -10.30
C GLY A 561 -37.99 10.34 -11.44
N PHE A 562 -38.49 9.17 -11.85
CA PHE A 562 -38.08 8.45 -13.04
C PHE A 562 -38.49 9.25 -14.29
N GLN A 563 -37.72 9.20 -15.37
CA GLN A 563 -38.16 9.59 -16.71
C GLN A 563 -37.85 8.40 -17.60
N LEU A 564 -38.87 7.70 -18.08
CA LEU A 564 -38.72 6.71 -19.13
C LEU A 564 -38.38 7.47 -20.41
N VAL A 565 -37.22 7.18 -21.01
CA VAL A 565 -36.89 7.63 -22.35
C VAL A 565 -37.52 6.63 -23.31
N ASP A 566 -38.64 7.02 -23.94
CA ASP A 566 -39.25 6.25 -25.02
C ASP A 566 -38.29 6.19 -26.21
N VAL A 567 -37.89 4.97 -26.60
CA VAL A 567 -37.21 4.70 -27.87
C VAL A 567 -38.26 4.21 -28.84
N GLY A 568 -38.81 5.12 -29.65
CA GLY A 568 -39.80 4.77 -30.66
C GLY A 568 -40.04 5.88 -31.68
N ASN A 569 -39.47 5.70 -32.87
CA ASN A 569 -39.87 6.23 -34.18
C ASN A 569 -40.36 7.70 -34.27
N ALA A 570 -39.52 8.56 -34.85
CA ALA A 570 -39.99 9.74 -35.56
C ALA A 570 -39.18 9.96 -36.84
N ASP A 571 -39.61 9.27 -37.90
CA ASP A 571 -39.38 9.68 -39.27
C ASP A 571 -40.67 10.36 -39.75
N ARG A 572 -40.64 11.69 -39.88
CA ARG A 572 -41.47 12.55 -40.77
C ARG A 572 -41.31 14.03 -40.40
N THR A 573 -40.48 14.69 -41.20
CA THR A 573 -40.64 16.03 -41.78
C THR A 573 -41.89 16.83 -41.39
N GLN A 574 -41.70 18.06 -40.92
CA GLN A 574 -42.12 19.27 -41.66
C GLN A 574 -41.55 20.55 -41.05
N ASP A 575 -41.29 21.49 -41.96
CA ASP A 575 -40.62 22.78 -41.84
C ASP A 575 -41.24 23.75 -40.83
N PHE A 576 -40.42 24.62 -40.25
CA PHE A 576 -40.49 26.09 -40.35
C PHE A 576 -39.56 26.73 -39.30
N ALA A 577 -38.60 27.52 -39.77
CA ALA A 577 -37.84 28.50 -38.99
C ALA A 577 -38.42 29.91 -39.27
N PRO A 578 -37.88 31.00 -38.70
CA PRO A 578 -37.59 31.30 -37.29
C PRO A 578 -38.19 32.68 -36.89
N GLY A 579 -38.17 33.05 -35.61
CA GLY A 579 -38.55 34.42 -35.25
C GLY A 579 -38.42 34.81 -33.77
N LEU A 580 -37.38 35.63 -33.52
CA LEU A 580 -37.43 36.90 -32.76
C LEU A 580 -37.40 36.90 -31.21
N THR A 581 -36.26 37.44 -30.73
CA THR A 581 -36.06 38.52 -29.72
C THR A 581 -36.55 38.31 -28.29
N ALA A 582 -35.63 38.23 -27.31
CA ALA A 582 -35.04 39.34 -26.52
C ALA A 582 -35.73 39.41 -25.14
N ILE A 583 -35.02 39.43 -24.01
CA ILE A 583 -34.72 40.61 -23.16
C ILE A 583 -34.20 39.96 -21.83
N SER A 584 -32.91 40.00 -21.48
CA SER A 584 -32.20 40.97 -20.62
C SER A 584 -33.01 41.59 -19.47
N ASP A 585 -32.76 41.20 -18.21
CA ASP A 585 -32.08 42.06 -17.22
C ASP A 585 -32.39 41.77 -15.74
N HIS A 586 -31.28 41.77 -14.98
CA HIS A 586 -31.07 42.27 -13.61
C HIS A 586 -32.03 41.92 -12.46
N HIS A 587 -31.49 41.30 -11.40
CA HIS A 587 -31.03 42.06 -10.22
C HIS A 587 -30.25 41.22 -9.19
N LEU A 588 -29.12 41.80 -8.75
CA LEU A 588 -28.35 41.49 -7.55
C LEU A 588 -29.19 41.69 -6.28
N LEU A 589 -28.93 40.89 -5.23
CA LEU A 589 -28.83 41.39 -3.84
C LEU A 589 -28.10 40.41 -2.91
N HIS A 590 -27.24 41.00 -2.09
CA HIS A 590 -26.39 40.45 -1.03
C HIS A 590 -27.16 39.74 0.10
N THR A 591 -26.46 38.89 0.87
CA THR A 591 -26.21 38.96 2.34
C THR A 591 -25.88 37.56 2.88
N SER A 592 -24.61 37.26 3.24
CA SER A 592 -23.97 37.35 4.56
C SER A 592 -24.14 36.10 5.46
N LYS A 593 -22.99 35.50 5.82
CA LYS A 593 -22.81 34.48 6.87
C LYS A 593 -23.27 34.99 8.24
N PRO A 594 -23.53 34.08 9.20
CA PRO A 594 -22.70 34.08 10.41
C PRO A 594 -22.39 32.69 11.01
N SER A 595 -21.38 32.69 11.88
CA SER A 595 -20.96 31.72 12.92
C SER A 595 -20.32 32.59 14.03
N PRO A 596 -19.93 32.08 15.22
CA PRO A 596 -20.44 31.00 16.08
C PRO A 596 -20.51 31.42 17.59
N ALA A 597 -21.10 30.62 18.49
CA ALA A 597 -20.83 30.65 19.96
C ALA A 597 -21.45 29.38 20.63
N GLN A 598 -20.65 28.48 21.22
CA GLN A 598 -20.25 28.36 22.64
C GLN A 598 -21.39 27.99 23.63
N HIS A 599 -21.29 26.80 24.25
CA HIS A 599 -21.31 26.61 25.72
C HIS A 599 -21.12 25.13 26.12
N THR A 600 -20.19 24.88 27.03
CA THR A 600 -19.93 23.64 27.82
C THR A 600 -20.64 23.72 29.20
N PRO A 601 -20.40 22.81 30.19
CA PRO A 601 -20.91 21.44 30.38
C PRO A 601 -21.60 21.26 31.77
N SER A 602 -22.24 20.11 32.06
CA SER A 602 -22.25 19.54 33.43
C SER A 602 -22.92 18.15 33.58
N GLN A 603 -22.19 17.28 34.29
CA GLN A 603 -22.56 16.34 35.37
C GLN A 603 -23.49 15.13 35.15
N ASP A 604 -22.85 13.96 35.28
CA ASP A 604 -23.13 12.79 36.15
C ASP A 604 -24.58 12.29 36.36
N LEU A 605 -24.79 11.00 36.06
CA LEU A 605 -25.19 9.97 37.04
C LEU A 605 -25.28 8.56 36.38
N ASN A 606 -24.54 7.61 36.96
CA ASN A 606 -24.70 6.16 36.79
C ASN A 606 -26.01 5.69 37.48
N PRO A 607 -26.64 4.57 37.05
CA PRO A 607 -26.38 3.32 37.77
C PRO A 607 -26.46 2.00 36.96
N LEU A 608 -25.56 1.09 37.33
CA LEU A 608 -25.73 -0.34 37.66
C LEU A 608 -26.61 -1.27 36.77
N THR A 609 -25.90 -2.18 36.10
CA THR A 609 -25.96 -3.65 36.25
C THR A 609 -27.31 -4.35 36.47
N VAL A 610 -27.78 -5.08 35.44
CA VAL A 610 -28.50 -6.36 35.64
C VAL A 610 -28.11 -7.36 34.54
N LYS A 611 -27.41 -8.42 34.94
CA LYS A 611 -27.25 -9.67 34.20
C LYS A 611 -28.61 -10.38 34.11
N ARG A 612 -29.02 -10.87 32.94
CA ARG A 612 -29.92 -12.03 32.86
C ARG A 612 -29.62 -12.91 31.64
N LEU A 613 -29.49 -14.19 31.99
CA LEU A 613 -29.37 -15.37 31.15
C LEU A 613 -30.42 -15.43 30.03
N LYS A 614 -29.97 -15.68 28.80
CA LYS A 614 -30.27 -16.89 28.02
C LYS A 614 -29.40 -16.96 26.77
#